data_AF-A0A925FFY9-F1
#
_entry.id   AF-A0A925FFY9-F1
#
_cell.length_a   1.000
_cell.length_b   1.000
_cell.length_c   1.000
_cell.angle_alpha   90.00
_cell.angle_beta   90.00
_cell.angle_gamma   90.00
#
_symmetry.space_group_name_H-M   'P 1'
#
loop_
_entity.id
_entity.type
_entity.pdbx_description
1 polymer ?
#
loop_
_entity_poly.entity_id
_entity_poly.type
_entity_poly.pdbx_seq_one_letter_code
_entity_poly.pdbx_strand_id
1 'polypeptide(L)'
;MTRSRSRLGPAIFFGILAVASLSVLSRADASFGPPRGAKERAPLLSHARPGSSANGRSRAVRMVTTLPSARLTIPLELSAPPGELQYDWVPVGSLAALDAPRPLDGPIFAPSVPGFYNLAILSGTERRVVDSITVGVLTPMTAKRGIAINGYRIGFYRGERRGEFGEAPLGFLEVRATDLTLSVSAHLTLEDFLTHDDQTTWPKYVAMEPRLLDKLELVFEEVSRARGRGSMDVDVHSGFRTPLHNRRVPRAAGDSRHQYGDAADVAVDANGDGRVTGIDIAIIARAVETVERNHPDLVGGLGTYRGGSPYAHIDVRGRRARWQG
;
A
#
# COMPACT_ATOMS: atom_id res chain seq x y z
N MET A 1 -38.17 -45.87 44.08
CA MET A 1 -39.18 -44.85 43.75
C MET A 1 -39.69 -44.22 45.04
N THR A 2 -39.09 -43.11 45.48
CA THR A 2 -39.71 -42.11 46.38
C THR A 2 -38.75 -40.92 46.52
N ARG A 3 -39.30 -39.72 46.32
CA ARG A 3 -38.71 -38.37 46.39
C ARG A 3 -38.32 -38.03 47.84
N SER A 4 -37.17 -37.40 48.07
CA SER A 4 -36.94 -35.93 48.18
C SER A 4 -36.77 -35.46 49.63
N ARG A 5 -35.63 -34.80 49.91
CA ARG A 5 -35.51 -33.62 50.78
C ARG A 5 -34.08 -33.04 50.70
N SER A 6 -33.93 -31.85 50.14
CA SER A 6 -32.85 -30.90 50.46
C SER A 6 -33.29 -29.52 49.95
N ARG A 7 -33.86 -28.69 50.82
CA ARG A 7 -33.24 -27.57 51.57
C ARG A 7 -32.87 -26.38 50.67
N LEU A 8 -33.65 -25.32 50.87
CA LEU A 8 -33.54 -23.97 50.33
C LEU A 8 -32.30 -23.25 50.85
N GLY A 9 -31.68 -22.43 49.99
CA GLY A 9 -30.91 -21.25 50.34
C GLY A 9 -31.31 -20.10 49.39
N PRO A 10 -31.52 -18.86 49.86
CA PRO A 10 -32.07 -17.79 49.03
C PRO A 10 -30.98 -17.12 48.18
N ALA A 11 -31.21 -17.08 46.87
CA ALA A 11 -30.50 -16.19 45.94
C ALA A 11 -31.14 -14.79 45.99
N ILE A 12 -30.31 -13.78 46.23
CA ILE A 12 -30.70 -12.37 46.21
C ILE A 12 -30.88 -11.95 44.74
N PHE A 13 -32.11 -11.58 44.39
CA PHE A 13 -32.48 -10.94 43.13
C PHE A 13 -32.42 -9.41 43.32
N PHE A 14 -31.55 -8.74 42.56
CA PHE A 14 -31.70 -7.33 42.15
C PHE A 14 -31.92 -7.37 40.63
N GLY A 15 -32.83 -6.66 39.98
CA GLY A 15 -33.62 -5.50 40.36
C GLY A 15 -33.85 -4.69 39.07
N ILE A 16 -34.93 -5.02 38.38
CA ILE A 16 -35.81 -4.20 37.50
C ILE A 16 -35.16 -3.23 36.49
N LEU A 17 -35.40 -3.54 35.20
CA LEU A 17 -35.34 -2.65 34.03
C LEU A 17 -36.12 -1.34 34.24
N ALA A 18 -35.50 -0.21 33.92
CA ALA A 18 -36.19 1.04 33.60
C ALA A 18 -35.85 1.46 32.17
N VAL A 19 -36.80 1.23 31.27
CA VAL A 19 -36.84 1.81 29.91
C VAL A 19 -37.64 3.11 30.03
N ALA A 20 -37.01 4.25 29.77
CA ALA A 20 -37.69 5.54 29.62
C ALA A 20 -37.00 6.38 28.53
N SER A 21 -37.53 6.23 27.31
CA SER A 21 -37.79 7.25 26.29
C SER A 21 -36.97 8.55 26.33
N LEU A 22 -35.91 8.62 25.52
CA LEU A 22 -35.32 9.88 25.03
C LEU A 22 -36.21 10.44 23.90
N SER A 23 -37.25 11.18 24.24
CA SER A 23 -37.99 12.00 23.26
C SER A 23 -38.78 13.13 23.91
N VAL A 24 -38.17 13.85 24.85
CA VAL A 24 -38.60 15.20 25.26
C VAL A 24 -37.38 15.98 25.77
N LEU A 25 -36.54 16.48 24.86
CA LEU A 25 -35.72 17.67 25.12
C LEU A 25 -35.33 18.35 23.79
N SER A 26 -36.32 18.49 22.91
CA SER A 26 -36.25 19.39 21.75
C SER A 26 -37.25 20.51 21.96
N ARG A 27 -36.83 21.57 22.66
CA ARG A 27 -37.40 22.94 22.68
C ARG A 27 -37.06 23.63 24.01
N ALA A 28 -35.85 24.18 24.09
CA ALA A 28 -35.53 25.43 24.75
C ALA A 28 -34.08 25.79 24.37
N ASP A 29 -33.79 27.08 24.28
CA ASP A 29 -32.48 27.70 24.00
C ASP A 29 -32.05 27.85 22.53
N ALA A 30 -32.99 28.31 21.70
CA ALA A 30 -32.66 29.21 20.60
C ALA A 30 -32.62 30.67 21.12
N SER A 31 -31.67 31.01 21.99
CA SER A 31 -31.54 32.39 22.52
C SER A 31 -30.12 32.83 22.92
N PHE A 32 -29.07 32.17 22.42
CA PHE A 32 -27.69 32.69 22.56
C PHE A 32 -26.97 32.52 21.22
N GLY A 33 -26.89 33.60 20.45
CA GLY A 33 -25.99 33.66 19.31
C GLY A 33 -24.53 33.47 19.74
N PRO A 34 -23.65 32.97 18.86
CA PRO A 34 -22.25 32.78 19.21
C PRO A 34 -21.65 34.12 19.66
N PRO A 35 -20.78 34.14 20.69
CA PRO A 35 -20.10 35.35 21.10
C PRO A 35 -19.32 35.91 19.90
N ARG A 36 -19.72 37.08 19.41
CA ARG A 36 -18.97 37.87 18.43
C ARG A 36 -17.62 38.19 19.06
N GLY A 37 -16.56 37.53 18.60
CA GLY A 37 -15.19 37.78 19.08
C GLY A 37 -14.32 36.55 19.27
N ALA A 38 -14.85 35.33 19.13
CA ALA A 38 -13.98 34.17 18.94
C ALA A 38 -13.38 34.28 17.53
N LYS A 39 -12.16 34.81 17.43
CA LYS A 39 -11.30 34.53 16.28
C LYS A 39 -11.34 33.01 16.10
N GLU A 40 -11.89 32.58 14.98
CA GLU A 40 -11.74 31.23 14.47
C GLU A 40 -10.26 30.88 14.69
N ARG A 41 -9.99 29.96 15.63
CA ARG A 41 -8.63 29.47 15.82
C ARG A 41 -8.28 28.89 14.47
N ALA A 42 -7.37 29.56 13.77
CA ALA A 42 -6.78 29.03 12.55
C ALA A 42 -6.45 27.54 12.82
N PRO A 43 -6.74 26.63 11.88
CA PRO A 43 -6.38 25.24 12.07
C PRO A 43 -4.91 25.19 12.48
N LEU A 44 -4.61 24.46 13.56
CA LEU A 44 -3.26 24.21 14.04
C LEU A 44 -2.36 23.95 12.82
N LEU A 45 -1.43 24.87 12.57
CA LEU A 45 -0.60 24.87 11.38
C LEU A 45 0.15 23.54 11.32
N SER A 46 -0.14 22.71 10.33
CA SER A 46 0.61 21.47 10.08
C SER A 46 2.06 21.85 9.76
N HIS A 47 3.01 21.61 10.68
CA HIS A 47 4.43 21.98 10.46
C HIS A 47 5.05 21.30 9.23
N ALA A 48 4.48 20.18 8.80
CA ALA A 48 4.79 19.55 7.54
C ALA A 48 3.56 18.84 6.95
N ARG A 49 3.44 18.92 5.63
CA ARG A 49 2.54 18.08 4.84
C ARG A 49 3.29 17.51 3.63
N PRO A 50 2.81 16.43 3.02
CA PRO A 50 3.36 15.93 1.78
C PRO A 50 3.23 17.00 0.70
N GLY A 51 4.28 17.18 -0.10
CA GLY A 51 4.22 18.05 -1.26
C GLY A 51 3.34 17.47 -2.36
N SER A 52 2.91 18.32 -3.29
CA SER A 52 2.03 17.94 -4.41
C SER A 52 2.50 16.77 -5.29
N SER A 53 3.80 16.42 -5.27
CA SER A 53 4.39 15.30 -6.04
C SER A 53 4.74 14.08 -5.18
N ALA A 54 4.44 14.12 -3.88
CA ALA A 54 4.91 13.11 -2.94
C ALA A 54 4.23 11.74 -3.14
N ASN A 55 2.99 11.73 -3.66
CA ASN A 55 2.19 10.54 -3.92
C ASN A 55 2.26 10.05 -5.38
N GLY A 56 3.38 10.31 -6.06
CA GLY A 56 3.58 9.90 -7.45
C GLY A 56 2.78 10.73 -8.46
N ARG A 57 2.85 10.33 -9.74
CA ARG A 57 2.15 10.98 -10.86
C ARG A 57 0.63 10.87 -10.74
N SER A 58 0.16 9.72 -10.27
CA SER A 58 -1.25 9.43 -10.01
C SER A 58 -1.81 10.22 -8.81
N ARG A 59 -0.94 10.75 -7.95
CA ARG A 59 -1.27 11.30 -6.61
C ARG A 59 -1.94 10.28 -5.69
N ALA A 60 -1.91 9.01 -6.05
CA ALA A 60 -2.57 7.92 -5.35
C ALA A 60 -1.57 6.94 -4.73
N VAL A 61 -0.28 7.00 -5.08
CA VAL A 61 0.75 6.15 -4.49
C VAL A 61 0.96 6.53 -3.03
N ARG A 62 0.98 5.54 -2.15
CA ARG A 62 1.16 5.71 -0.69
C ARG A 62 2.44 5.09 -0.17
N MET A 63 3.24 4.47 -1.03
CA MET A 63 4.49 3.84 -0.63
C MET A 63 5.65 4.25 -1.55
N VAL A 64 6.78 4.56 -0.93
CA VAL A 64 8.08 4.63 -1.59
C VAL A 64 9.00 3.57 -1.01
N THR A 65 9.92 3.05 -1.81
CA THR A 65 10.85 2.00 -1.38
C THR A 65 12.29 2.47 -1.47
N THR A 66 13.13 2.06 -0.53
CA THR A 66 14.55 2.43 -0.53
C THR A 66 15.39 1.41 0.22
N LEU A 67 16.71 1.39 -0.04
CA LEU A 67 17.64 0.56 0.71
C LEU A 67 17.91 1.15 2.10
N PRO A 68 18.36 0.32 3.06
CA PRO A 68 18.74 0.80 4.39
C PRO A 68 19.78 1.91 4.32
N SER A 69 19.60 2.95 5.15
CA SER A 69 20.50 4.11 5.22
C SER A 69 20.71 4.89 3.91
N ALA A 70 19.93 4.60 2.87
CA ALA A 70 20.00 5.36 1.63
C ALA A 70 19.43 6.77 1.83
N ARG A 71 19.98 7.72 1.08
CA ARG A 71 19.44 9.08 0.99
C ARG A 71 18.05 9.02 0.39
N LEU A 72 17.10 9.70 1.01
CA LEU A 72 15.70 9.75 0.58
C LEU A 72 15.32 11.18 0.20
N THR A 73 14.49 11.30 -0.82
CA THR A 73 13.85 12.56 -1.20
C THR A 73 12.35 12.38 -1.06
N ILE A 74 11.79 12.94 0.02
CA ILE A 74 10.34 13.06 0.19
C ILE A 74 10.01 14.53 -0.08
N PRO A 75 9.16 14.83 -1.09
CA PRO A 75 8.64 16.17 -1.27
C PRO A 75 7.80 16.56 -0.04
N LEU A 76 8.23 17.58 0.70
CA LEU A 76 7.54 18.10 1.87
C LEU A 76 7.24 19.57 1.68
N GLU A 77 6.06 19.99 2.12
CA GLU A 77 5.72 21.39 2.30
C GLU A 77 5.77 21.69 3.80
N LEU A 78 6.67 22.59 4.17
CA LEU A 78 7.00 22.91 5.55
C LEU A 78 6.40 24.28 5.90
N SER A 79 5.85 24.39 7.11
CA SER A 79 5.31 25.66 7.62
C SER A 79 6.34 26.49 8.38
N ALA A 80 7.57 25.98 8.55
CA ALA A 80 8.69 26.64 9.21
C ALA A 80 10.01 26.36 8.44
N PRO A 81 11.06 27.19 8.63
CA PRO A 81 12.36 26.95 8.02
C PRO A 81 12.93 25.58 8.42
N PRO A 82 13.54 24.82 7.50
CA PRO A 82 14.09 23.48 7.81
C PRO A 82 15.09 23.46 8.98
N GLY A 83 15.86 24.54 9.19
CA GLY A 83 16.81 24.66 10.30
C GLY A 83 16.18 24.79 11.68
N GLU A 84 14.87 25.04 11.77
CA GLU A 84 14.11 25.05 13.01
C GLU A 84 13.36 23.74 13.25
N LEU A 85 13.44 22.80 12.29
CA LEU A 85 12.71 21.56 12.29
C LEU A 85 13.65 20.37 12.51
N GLN A 86 13.10 19.34 13.14
CA GLN A 86 13.73 18.03 13.24
C GLN A 86 12.84 16.98 12.60
N TYR A 87 13.40 15.82 12.32
CA TYR A 87 12.64 14.66 11.89
C TYR A 87 13.06 13.41 12.66
N ASP A 88 12.11 12.50 12.83
CA ASP A 88 12.36 11.13 13.26
C ASP A 88 11.60 10.13 12.38
N TRP A 89 11.87 8.85 12.58
CA TRP A 89 11.15 7.76 11.90
C TRP A 89 10.26 7.03 12.90
N VAL A 90 9.04 6.73 12.48
CA VAL A 90 8.07 5.97 13.29
C VAL A 90 7.78 4.66 12.57
N PRO A 91 8.08 3.49 13.18
CA PRO A 91 7.62 2.23 12.62
C PRO A 91 6.09 2.25 12.44
N VAL A 92 5.60 1.75 11.30
CA VAL A 92 4.15 1.62 11.08
C VAL A 92 3.56 0.71 12.16
N GLY A 93 2.43 1.13 12.76
CA GLY A 93 1.81 0.45 13.89
C GLY A 93 2.41 0.79 15.26
N SER A 94 3.45 1.63 15.33
CA SER A 94 4.04 2.15 16.56
C SER A 94 3.67 3.62 16.80
N LEU A 95 3.65 4.02 18.07
CA LEU A 95 3.62 5.44 18.47
C LEU A 95 5.02 5.99 18.79
N ALA A 96 5.97 5.10 19.11
CA ALA A 96 7.33 5.45 19.49
C ALA A 96 8.20 5.70 18.26
N ALA A 97 9.05 6.73 18.34
CA ALA A 97 10.12 6.95 17.38
C ALA A 97 11.11 5.77 17.41
N LEU A 98 11.67 5.45 16.25
CA LEU A 98 12.72 4.45 16.09
C LEU A 98 14.01 4.92 16.78
N ASP A 99 14.40 6.17 16.50
CA ASP A 99 15.65 6.79 16.93
C ASP A 99 15.42 8.21 17.44
N ALA A 100 16.47 8.82 17.98
CA ALA A 100 16.48 10.24 18.33
C ALA A 100 16.21 11.14 17.10
N PRO A 101 15.49 12.27 17.27
CA PRO A 101 15.27 13.24 16.22
C PRO A 101 16.58 13.81 15.65
N ARG A 102 16.57 14.13 14.37
CA ARG A 102 17.70 14.66 13.60
C ARG A 102 17.30 15.99 12.96
N PRO A 103 18.23 16.95 12.78
CA PRO A 103 17.95 18.20 12.08
C PRO A 103 17.42 17.97 10.65
N LEU A 104 16.46 18.80 10.22
CA LEU A 104 15.87 18.78 8.86
C LEU A 104 16.58 19.75 7.88
N ASP A 105 17.71 20.33 8.27
CA ASP A 105 18.52 21.24 7.43
C ASP A 105 19.46 20.51 6.44
N GLY A 106 19.41 19.18 6.43
CA GLY A 106 20.26 18.32 5.60
C GLY A 106 19.49 17.22 4.86
N PRO A 107 20.22 16.29 4.20
CA PRO A 107 19.59 15.14 3.56
C PRO A 107 18.91 14.23 4.59
N ILE A 108 17.69 13.79 4.24
CA ILE A 108 16.98 12.75 4.99
C ILE A 108 17.57 11.39 4.60
N PHE A 109 17.87 10.56 5.58
CA PHE A 109 18.29 9.17 5.38
C PHE A 109 17.22 8.21 5.89
N ALA A 110 16.98 7.15 5.12
CA ALA A 110 16.10 6.08 5.54
C ALA A 110 16.66 5.35 6.78
N PRO A 111 15.80 4.71 7.59
CA PRO A 111 16.22 3.80 8.65
C PRO A 111 17.27 2.79 8.18
N SER A 112 18.17 2.39 9.09
CA SER A 112 19.21 1.38 8.82
C SER A 112 18.70 -0.06 8.90
N VAL A 113 17.47 -0.25 9.33
CA VAL A 113 16.83 -1.56 9.51
C VAL A 113 15.67 -1.67 8.52
N PRO A 114 15.49 -2.83 7.85
CA PRO A 114 14.33 -3.09 7.01
C PRO A 114 13.00 -2.98 7.77
N GLY A 115 11.97 -2.48 7.10
CA GLY A 115 10.63 -2.32 7.67
C GLY A 115 9.83 -1.20 7.01
N PHE A 116 8.66 -0.90 7.58
CA PHE A 116 7.78 0.16 7.12
C PHE A 116 7.77 1.31 8.11
N TYR A 117 7.98 2.53 7.62
CA TYR A 117 8.15 3.70 8.47
C TYR A 117 7.37 4.91 7.94
N ASN A 118 6.82 5.69 8.87
CA ASN A 118 6.32 7.03 8.59
C ASN A 118 7.37 8.05 9.03
N LEU A 119 7.51 9.13 8.26
CA LEU A 119 8.32 10.27 8.66
C LEU A 119 7.52 11.10 9.68
N ALA A 120 8.13 11.50 10.79
CA ALA A 120 7.54 12.53 11.65
C ALA A 120 8.42 13.78 11.65
N ILE A 121 7.78 14.95 11.60
CA ILE A 121 8.43 16.25 11.67
C ILE A 121 8.12 16.88 13.03
N LEU A 122 9.14 17.47 13.64
CA LEU A 122 9.09 18.06 14.97
C LEU A 122 9.44 19.55 14.91
N SER A 123 8.71 20.34 15.69
CA SER A 123 8.95 21.76 15.92
C SER A 123 8.77 22.06 17.42
N GLY A 124 9.87 22.26 18.13
CA GLY A 124 9.87 22.35 19.59
C GLY A 124 9.29 21.09 20.25
N THR A 125 8.15 21.22 20.94
CA THR A 125 7.45 20.09 21.58
C THR A 125 6.37 19.46 20.71
N GLU A 126 6.07 20.04 19.54
CA GLU A 126 5.06 19.53 18.63
C GLU A 126 5.67 18.49 17.68
N ARG A 127 4.97 17.38 17.46
CA ARG A 127 5.37 16.29 16.56
C ARG A 127 4.20 15.90 15.67
N ARG A 128 4.42 15.93 14.35
CA ARG A 128 3.44 15.57 13.32
C ARG A 128 3.96 14.42 12.47
N VAL A 129 3.21 13.32 12.43
CA VAL A 129 3.48 12.20 11.51
C VAL A 129 2.93 12.56 10.13
N VAL A 130 3.76 12.38 9.10
CA VAL A 130 3.41 12.47 7.68
C VAL A 130 2.91 11.09 7.26
N ASP A 131 1.61 10.85 7.40
CA ASP A 131 0.95 9.55 7.29
C ASP A 131 0.49 9.18 5.86
N SER A 132 0.55 10.10 4.91
CA SER A 132 0.13 9.84 3.53
C SER A 132 1.11 8.98 2.71
N ILE A 133 2.36 8.84 3.18
CA ILE A 133 3.44 8.12 2.48
C ILE A 133 4.19 7.29 3.49
N THR A 134 4.13 5.98 3.28
CA THR A 134 4.95 5.00 3.98
C THR A 134 6.28 4.81 3.23
N VAL A 135 7.37 4.74 3.98
CA VAL A 135 8.69 4.37 3.47
C VAL A 135 8.94 2.90 3.78
N GLY A 136 8.94 2.08 2.73
CA GLY A 136 9.37 0.69 2.78
C GLY A 136 10.88 0.59 2.66
N VAL A 137 11.57 0.36 3.78
CA VAL A 137 13.00 0.08 3.80
C VAL A 137 13.21 -1.40 3.48
N LEU A 138 13.88 -1.65 2.36
CA LEU A 138 14.06 -2.98 1.79
C LEU A 138 15.03 -3.81 2.62
N THR A 139 14.76 -5.10 2.71
CA THR A 139 15.78 -6.13 2.94
C THR A 139 16.62 -6.25 1.68
N PRO A 140 17.91 -5.89 1.69
CA PRO A 140 18.73 -5.90 0.48
C PRO A 140 18.80 -7.29 -0.15
N MET A 141 18.92 -7.39 -1.48
CA MET A 141 19.09 -8.66 -2.19
C MET A 141 20.32 -9.44 -1.69
N THR A 142 21.34 -8.74 -1.20
CA THR A 142 22.54 -9.32 -0.58
C THR A 142 22.26 -10.07 0.73
N ALA A 143 21.06 -9.93 1.32
CA ALA A 143 20.62 -10.75 2.46
C ALA A 143 20.25 -12.18 2.05
N LYS A 144 19.97 -12.42 0.76
CA LYS A 144 19.65 -13.75 0.24
C LYS A 144 20.82 -14.70 0.39
N ARG A 145 20.54 -15.90 0.90
CA ARG A 145 21.48 -17.00 1.07
C ARG A 145 20.94 -18.21 0.32
N GLY A 146 21.65 -18.62 -0.73
CA GLY A 146 21.17 -19.67 -1.62
C GLY A 146 19.82 -19.30 -2.23
N ILE A 147 18.76 -20.05 -1.91
CA ILE A 147 17.40 -19.83 -2.43
C ILE A 147 16.52 -18.93 -1.56
N ALA A 148 16.96 -18.51 -0.38
CA ALA A 148 16.05 -17.97 0.64
C ALA A 148 16.59 -16.72 1.33
N ILE A 149 15.66 -15.96 1.92
CA ILE A 149 15.92 -14.93 2.94
C ILE A 149 15.13 -15.35 4.16
N ASN A 150 15.78 -15.47 5.33
CA ASN A 150 15.13 -15.82 6.60
C ASN A 150 14.14 -17.01 6.52
N GLY A 151 14.51 -18.05 5.75
CA GLY A 151 13.68 -19.25 5.56
C GLY A 151 12.63 -19.17 4.44
N TYR A 152 12.19 -17.98 4.03
CA TYR A 152 11.27 -17.82 2.91
C TYR A 152 11.98 -18.05 1.57
N ARG A 153 11.49 -19.00 0.78
CA ARG A 153 12.17 -19.46 -0.45
C ARG A 153 11.77 -18.58 -1.63
N ILE A 154 12.73 -17.81 -2.13
CA ILE A 154 12.60 -16.98 -3.33
C ILE A 154 12.99 -17.79 -4.58
N GLY A 155 13.98 -18.67 -4.48
CA GLY A 155 14.55 -19.41 -5.61
C GLY A 155 15.74 -18.69 -6.24
N PHE A 156 15.97 -18.90 -7.54
CA PHE A 156 17.05 -18.24 -8.28
C PHE A 156 16.50 -17.45 -9.45
N TYR A 157 16.95 -16.20 -9.57
CA TYR A 157 16.74 -15.39 -10.76
C TYR A 157 17.50 -15.95 -11.96
N ARG A 158 17.09 -15.56 -13.16
CA ARG A 158 17.82 -15.90 -14.39
C ARG A 158 19.23 -15.31 -14.32
N GLY A 159 20.24 -16.13 -14.59
CA GLY A 159 21.65 -15.71 -14.55
C GLY A 159 22.29 -15.72 -13.15
N GLU A 160 21.51 -15.71 -12.07
CA GLU A 160 22.01 -15.51 -10.71
C GLU A 160 23.10 -16.52 -10.30
N ARG A 161 22.92 -17.80 -10.64
CA ARG A 161 23.91 -18.87 -10.34
C ARG A 161 25.25 -18.69 -11.04
N ARG A 162 25.30 -17.89 -12.11
CA ARG A 162 26.51 -17.54 -12.86
C ARG A 162 27.12 -16.20 -12.39
N GLY A 163 26.56 -15.60 -11.33
CA GLY A 163 26.96 -14.25 -10.87
C GLY A 163 26.37 -13.11 -11.72
N GLU A 164 25.50 -13.43 -12.67
CA GLU A 164 24.82 -12.44 -13.52
C GLU A 164 23.55 -11.99 -12.81
N PHE A 165 23.66 -10.96 -11.96
CA PHE A 165 22.51 -10.42 -11.23
C PHE A 165 21.56 -9.58 -12.09
N GLY A 166 21.98 -9.17 -13.28
CA GLY A 166 21.11 -8.59 -14.32
C GLY A 166 20.08 -7.59 -13.78
N GLU A 167 18.81 -7.88 -14.01
CA GLU A 167 17.65 -7.08 -13.59
C GLU A 167 17.06 -7.53 -12.23
N ALA A 168 17.80 -8.30 -11.42
CA ALA A 168 17.30 -8.74 -10.12
C ALA A 168 16.94 -7.52 -9.22
N PRO A 169 15.91 -7.63 -8.37
CA PRO A 169 15.52 -6.54 -7.48
C PRO A 169 16.68 -6.08 -6.58
N LEU A 170 16.72 -4.79 -6.28
CA LEU A 170 17.68 -4.23 -5.32
C LEU A 170 17.50 -4.83 -3.91
N GLY A 171 16.26 -5.20 -3.58
CA GLY A 171 15.88 -5.81 -2.33
C GLY A 171 14.39 -6.12 -2.31
N PHE A 172 13.90 -6.45 -1.13
CA PHE A 172 12.53 -6.90 -0.90
C PHE A 172 11.93 -6.21 0.31
N LEU A 173 10.66 -5.83 0.22
CA LEU A 173 9.86 -5.49 1.39
C LEU A 173 9.73 -6.75 2.26
N GLU A 174 10.09 -6.64 3.53
CA GLU A 174 9.86 -7.70 4.53
C GLU A 174 8.43 -7.55 5.03
N VAL A 175 7.56 -8.48 4.63
CA VAL A 175 6.12 -8.44 4.90
C VAL A 175 5.77 -9.41 6.01
N ARG A 176 5.17 -8.91 7.09
CA ARG A 176 4.60 -9.71 8.18
C ARG A 176 3.09 -9.82 8.01
N ALA A 177 2.48 -10.75 8.74
CA ALA A 177 1.03 -10.93 8.71
C ALA A 177 0.25 -9.66 9.13
N THR A 178 0.85 -8.79 9.94
CA THR A 178 0.27 -7.51 10.36
C THR A 178 0.28 -6.44 9.26
N ASP A 179 1.05 -6.65 8.19
CA ASP A 179 1.31 -5.63 7.17
C ASP A 179 0.43 -5.81 5.93
N LEU A 180 -0.39 -6.88 5.89
CA LEU A 180 -1.20 -7.24 4.71
C LEU A 180 -2.13 -6.12 4.25
N THR A 181 -2.78 -5.45 5.20
CA THR A 181 -3.73 -4.37 4.93
C THR A 181 -3.07 -3.01 4.72
N LEU A 182 -1.73 -2.94 4.73
CA LEU A 182 -1.01 -1.70 4.47
C LEU A 182 -1.28 -1.25 3.04
N SER A 183 -1.91 -0.08 2.87
CA SER A 183 -2.15 0.51 1.56
C SER A 183 -0.84 0.94 0.90
N VAL A 184 -0.56 0.44 -0.30
CA VAL A 184 0.57 0.86 -1.13
C VAL A 184 0.15 1.93 -2.14
N SER A 185 -1.14 2.01 -2.45
CA SER A 185 -1.76 3.09 -3.22
C SER A 185 -3.23 3.29 -2.81
N ALA A 186 -4.03 4.04 -3.59
CA ALA A 186 -5.43 4.30 -3.28
C ALA A 186 -6.30 3.05 -3.39
N HIS A 187 -6.02 2.18 -4.38
CA HIS A 187 -6.78 0.96 -4.64
C HIS A 187 -6.05 -0.31 -4.23
N LEU A 188 -4.76 -0.25 -3.88
CA LEU A 188 -3.93 -1.42 -3.68
C LEU A 188 -3.33 -1.48 -2.28
N THR A 189 -3.23 -2.70 -1.78
CA THR A 189 -2.60 -3.10 -0.53
C THR A 189 -1.33 -3.90 -0.77
N LEU A 190 -0.57 -4.17 0.29
CA LEU A 190 0.62 -5.00 0.22
C LEU A 190 0.28 -6.48 -0.03
N GLU A 191 -0.88 -6.93 0.42
CA GLU A 191 -1.39 -8.28 0.18
C GLU A 191 -1.51 -8.60 -1.32
N ASP A 192 -1.99 -7.66 -2.12
CA ASP A 192 -2.15 -7.78 -3.58
C ASP A 192 -0.85 -8.16 -4.31
N PHE A 193 0.30 -7.87 -3.68
CA PHE A 193 1.62 -8.14 -4.23
C PHE A 193 2.31 -9.36 -3.62
N LEU A 194 1.70 -10.06 -2.68
CA LEU A 194 2.28 -11.29 -2.15
C LEU A 194 2.28 -12.41 -3.21
N THR A 195 3.31 -13.25 -3.16
CA THR A 195 3.32 -14.46 -3.96
C THR A 195 2.27 -15.44 -3.43
N HIS A 196 1.37 -15.88 -4.31
CA HIS A 196 0.37 -16.91 -4.04
C HIS A 196 1.01 -18.32 -4.03
N ASP A 197 1.93 -18.55 -3.08
CA ASP A 197 2.53 -19.86 -2.83
C ASP A 197 2.07 -20.50 -1.51
N ASP A 198 2.33 -21.79 -1.38
CA ASP A 198 1.94 -22.59 -0.22
C ASP A 198 2.93 -22.45 0.95
N GLN A 199 3.83 -21.46 0.93
CA GLN A 199 4.81 -21.28 2.00
C GLN A 199 4.13 -20.65 3.22
N THR A 200 4.26 -21.31 4.37
CA THR A 200 3.74 -20.84 5.67
C THR A 200 4.76 -20.05 6.48
N THR A 201 5.99 -19.94 5.99
CA THR A 201 7.08 -19.19 6.65
C THR A 201 6.84 -17.69 6.56
N TRP A 202 7.01 -17.01 7.70
CA TRP A 202 7.02 -15.56 7.82
C TRP A 202 8.38 -15.08 8.35
N PRO A 203 8.82 -13.87 8.00
CA PRO A 203 8.18 -12.94 7.06
C PRO A 203 8.24 -13.40 5.60
N LYS A 204 7.33 -12.89 4.76
CA LYS A 204 7.38 -13.02 3.30
C LYS A 204 8.17 -11.86 2.71
N TYR A 205 8.66 -12.01 1.48
CA TYR A 205 9.50 -11.00 0.82
C TYR A 205 8.93 -10.64 -0.55
N VAL A 206 8.70 -9.35 -0.79
CA VAL A 206 8.08 -8.81 -2.01
C VAL A 206 9.04 -7.84 -2.70
N ALA A 207 9.36 -8.08 -3.97
CA ALA A 207 9.95 -7.04 -4.80
C ALA A 207 8.84 -6.14 -5.35
N MET A 208 9.04 -4.84 -5.32
CA MET A 208 8.05 -3.85 -5.76
C MET A 208 8.76 -2.69 -6.43
N GLU A 209 8.36 -2.39 -7.67
CA GLU A 209 8.77 -1.20 -8.41
C GLU A 209 7.68 -0.13 -8.26
N PRO A 210 7.91 0.98 -7.53
CA PRO A 210 6.90 2.01 -7.29
C PRO A 210 6.28 2.61 -8.57
N ARG A 211 7.00 2.64 -9.70
CA ARG A 211 6.44 3.07 -10.99
C ARG A 211 5.27 2.21 -11.46
N LEU A 212 5.23 0.93 -11.08
CA LEU A 212 4.09 0.06 -11.37
C LEU A 212 2.83 0.57 -10.66
N LEU A 213 2.93 0.92 -9.37
CA LEU A 213 1.80 1.43 -8.60
C LEU A 213 1.23 2.70 -9.24
N ASP A 214 2.11 3.61 -9.64
CA ASP A 214 1.73 4.85 -10.31
C ASP A 214 0.99 4.58 -11.63
N LYS A 215 1.50 3.64 -12.43
CA LYS A 215 0.86 3.25 -13.70
C LYS A 215 -0.51 2.63 -13.47
N LEU A 216 -0.64 1.71 -12.51
CA LEU A 216 -1.90 1.04 -12.21
C LEU A 216 -2.97 2.05 -11.78
N GLU A 217 -2.63 2.97 -10.89
CA GLU A 217 -3.55 4.02 -10.43
C GLU A 217 -3.98 4.95 -11.57
N LEU A 218 -3.07 5.35 -12.47
CA LEU A 218 -3.42 6.13 -13.66
C LEU A 218 -4.34 5.35 -14.63
N VAL A 219 -4.15 4.03 -14.74
CA VAL A 219 -5.03 3.17 -15.53
C VAL A 219 -6.42 3.10 -14.90
N PHE A 220 -6.52 2.90 -13.58
CA PHE A 220 -7.79 2.89 -12.86
C PHE A 220 -8.51 4.24 -12.96
N GLU A 221 -7.78 5.35 -12.89
CA GLU A 221 -8.33 6.69 -13.12
C GLU A 221 -8.93 6.82 -14.52
N GLU A 222 -8.21 6.39 -15.57
CA GLU A 222 -8.69 6.48 -16.94
C GLU A 222 -9.91 5.57 -17.20
N VAL A 223 -9.93 4.36 -16.62
CA VAL A 223 -11.11 3.49 -16.64
C VAL A 223 -12.29 4.16 -15.91
N SER A 224 -12.06 4.71 -14.72
CA SER A 224 -13.09 5.37 -13.92
C SER A 224 -13.68 6.57 -14.67
N ARG A 225 -12.83 7.36 -15.33
CA ARG A 225 -13.23 8.49 -16.16
C ARG A 225 -14.11 8.05 -17.33
N ALA A 226 -13.75 6.95 -18.00
CA ALA A 226 -14.53 6.41 -19.12
C ALA A 226 -15.92 5.91 -18.68
N ARG A 227 -16.04 5.37 -17.46
CA ARG A 227 -17.29 4.86 -16.88
C ARG A 227 -18.23 5.94 -16.31
N GLY A 228 -17.78 7.20 -16.23
CA GLY A 228 -18.56 8.30 -15.64
C GLY A 228 -18.24 8.62 -14.17
N ARG A 229 -17.08 8.15 -13.67
CA ARG A 229 -16.56 8.28 -12.30
C ARG A 229 -17.37 7.52 -11.24
N GLY A 230 -16.67 6.84 -10.33
CA GLY A 230 -17.27 6.10 -9.21
C GLY A 230 -16.26 5.13 -8.58
N SER A 231 -16.63 4.52 -7.45
CA SER A 231 -15.82 3.49 -6.80
C SER A 231 -15.63 2.30 -7.72
N MET A 232 -14.42 1.73 -7.71
CA MET A 232 -14.04 0.63 -8.58
C MET A 232 -13.38 -0.43 -7.72
N ASP A 233 -13.92 -1.64 -7.77
CA ASP A 233 -13.28 -2.78 -7.16
C ASP A 233 -12.19 -3.29 -8.10
N VAL A 234 -10.98 -3.40 -7.56
CA VAL A 234 -9.80 -3.88 -8.26
C VAL A 234 -9.45 -5.24 -7.69
N ASP A 235 -9.37 -6.24 -8.56
CA ASP A 235 -8.87 -7.57 -8.22
C ASP A 235 -7.46 -7.73 -8.82
N VAL A 236 -6.49 -8.08 -7.97
CA VAL A 236 -5.12 -8.38 -8.38
C VAL A 236 -4.93 -9.89 -8.34
N HIS A 237 -5.09 -10.54 -9.49
CA HIS A 237 -4.86 -11.98 -9.61
C HIS A 237 -3.41 -12.36 -9.24
N SER A 238 -2.46 -11.47 -9.52
CA SER A 238 -1.05 -11.70 -9.20
C SER A 238 -0.20 -10.44 -9.28
N GLY A 239 0.46 -10.07 -8.17
CA GLY A 239 1.56 -9.11 -8.17
C GLY A 239 2.93 -9.80 -8.25
N PHE A 240 3.75 -9.71 -7.21
CA PHE A 240 5.10 -10.30 -7.24
C PHE A 240 5.07 -11.83 -7.17
N ARG A 241 5.89 -12.47 -8.01
CA ARG A 241 6.10 -13.93 -8.00
C ARG A 241 7.53 -14.26 -7.68
N THR A 242 7.79 -15.04 -6.64
CA THR A 242 9.15 -15.58 -6.44
C THR A 242 9.60 -16.39 -7.67
N PRO A 243 10.90 -16.36 -8.06
CA PRO A 243 11.41 -17.24 -9.11
C PRO A 243 11.18 -18.73 -8.88
N LEU A 244 10.99 -19.16 -7.63
CA LEU A 244 10.57 -20.51 -7.30
C LEU A 244 9.11 -20.76 -7.69
N HIS A 245 8.20 -19.87 -7.30
CA HIS A 245 6.78 -19.98 -7.62
C HIS A 245 6.53 -19.84 -9.13
N ASN A 246 7.16 -18.86 -9.79
CA ASN A 246 6.97 -18.58 -11.23
C ASN A 246 7.22 -19.82 -12.11
N ARG A 247 8.18 -20.68 -11.74
CA ARG A 247 8.45 -21.94 -12.46
C ARG A 247 7.30 -22.96 -12.44
N ARG A 248 6.39 -22.84 -11.47
CA ARG A 248 5.23 -23.71 -11.31
C ARG A 248 3.99 -23.13 -11.98
N VAL A 249 4.01 -21.85 -12.35
CA VAL A 249 2.89 -21.19 -13.03
C VAL A 249 2.85 -21.70 -14.48
N PRO A 250 1.74 -22.34 -14.92
CA PRO A 250 1.62 -22.87 -16.26
C PRO A 250 1.85 -21.80 -17.33
N ARG A 251 2.67 -22.10 -18.34
CA ARG A 251 3.00 -21.20 -19.46
C ARG A 251 3.68 -19.88 -19.07
N ALA A 252 4.07 -19.68 -17.81
CA ALA A 252 4.80 -18.48 -17.42
C ALA A 252 6.19 -18.45 -18.08
N ALA A 253 6.58 -17.29 -18.59
CA ALA A 253 7.94 -17.07 -19.05
C ALA A 253 8.93 -17.22 -17.87
N GLY A 254 10.05 -17.90 -18.11
CA GLY A 254 11.08 -18.11 -17.08
C GLY A 254 11.66 -16.80 -16.52
N ASP A 255 11.60 -15.72 -17.29
CA ASP A 255 11.98 -14.35 -16.94
C ASP A 255 10.79 -13.39 -16.92
N SER A 256 9.61 -13.88 -16.51
CA SER A 256 8.42 -13.07 -16.30
C SER A 256 8.69 -11.83 -15.44
N ARG A 257 8.05 -10.70 -15.80
CA ARG A 257 8.16 -9.41 -15.11
C ARG A 257 7.67 -9.44 -13.66
N HIS A 258 6.71 -10.31 -13.34
CA HIS A 258 6.27 -10.51 -11.94
C HIS A 258 7.42 -10.86 -10.99
N GLN A 259 8.50 -11.49 -11.46
CA GLN A 259 9.66 -11.82 -10.62
C GLN A 259 10.49 -10.60 -10.22
N TYR A 260 10.39 -9.51 -10.97
CA TYR A 260 11.19 -8.31 -10.75
C TYR A 260 10.40 -7.21 -10.01
N GLY A 261 9.14 -7.50 -9.63
CA GLY A 261 8.29 -6.59 -8.87
C GLY A 261 7.65 -5.48 -9.68
N ASP A 262 7.73 -5.56 -11.01
CA ASP A 262 7.32 -4.49 -11.92
C ASP A 262 6.15 -4.88 -12.84
N ALA A 263 5.42 -5.94 -12.50
CA ALA A 263 4.19 -6.38 -13.17
C ALA A 263 3.07 -6.75 -12.20
N ALA A 264 1.83 -6.59 -12.67
CA ALA A 264 0.63 -7.10 -12.03
C ALA A 264 -0.37 -7.63 -13.08
N ASP A 265 -1.11 -8.66 -12.70
CA ASP A 265 -2.27 -9.18 -13.42
C ASP A 265 -3.52 -8.65 -12.73
N VAL A 266 -4.29 -7.82 -13.42
CA VAL A 266 -5.45 -7.11 -12.84
C VAL A 266 -6.75 -7.42 -13.56
N ALA A 267 -7.83 -7.50 -12.80
CA ALA A 267 -9.19 -7.69 -13.24
C ALA A 267 -10.08 -6.60 -12.62
N VAL A 268 -10.87 -5.93 -13.45
CA VAL A 268 -11.72 -4.80 -13.06
C VAL A 268 -13.01 -4.86 -13.87
N ASP A 269 -14.15 -4.65 -13.23
CA ASP A 269 -15.42 -4.36 -13.92
C ASP A 269 -15.38 -2.92 -14.47
N ALA A 270 -14.84 -2.80 -15.68
CA ALA A 270 -14.49 -1.54 -16.28
C ALA A 270 -15.70 -0.85 -16.94
N ASN A 271 -16.70 -1.62 -17.39
CA ASN A 271 -17.94 -1.09 -17.94
C ASN A 271 -19.05 -0.92 -16.88
N GLY A 272 -18.90 -1.50 -15.68
CA GLY A 272 -19.84 -1.38 -14.57
C GLY A 272 -21.09 -2.26 -14.68
N ASP A 273 -21.04 -3.35 -15.46
CA ASP A 273 -22.18 -4.26 -15.66
C ASP A 273 -22.25 -5.40 -14.62
N GLY A 274 -21.34 -5.40 -13.65
CA GLY A 274 -21.22 -6.39 -12.59
C GLY A 274 -20.45 -7.65 -12.98
N ARG A 275 -19.83 -7.70 -14.17
CA ARG A 275 -19.05 -8.85 -14.64
C ARG A 275 -17.71 -8.40 -15.20
N VAL A 276 -16.66 -9.17 -14.93
CA VAL A 276 -15.37 -9.01 -15.60
C VAL A 276 -15.33 -9.90 -16.84
N THR A 277 -15.30 -9.27 -18.01
CA THR A 277 -15.35 -9.93 -19.32
C THR A 277 -14.22 -9.46 -20.24
N GLY A 278 -14.15 -10.05 -21.45
CA GLY A 278 -13.21 -9.57 -22.46
C GLY A 278 -13.45 -8.13 -22.93
N ILE A 279 -14.64 -7.57 -22.70
CA ILE A 279 -14.95 -6.16 -22.96
C ILE A 279 -14.17 -5.29 -21.98
N ASP A 280 -14.16 -5.65 -20.70
CA ASP A 280 -13.44 -4.93 -19.65
C ASP A 280 -11.94 -4.93 -19.91
N ILE A 281 -11.40 -6.08 -20.33
CA ILE A 281 -9.99 -6.18 -20.72
C ILE A 281 -9.66 -5.28 -21.91
N ALA A 282 -10.60 -5.07 -22.85
CA ALA A 282 -10.40 -4.13 -23.94
C ALA A 282 -10.41 -2.67 -23.46
N ILE A 283 -11.24 -2.32 -22.47
CA ILE A 283 -11.28 -0.99 -21.85
C ILE A 283 -9.97 -0.73 -21.10
N ILE A 284 -9.53 -1.67 -20.26
CA ILE A 284 -8.24 -1.59 -19.54
C ILE A 284 -7.09 -1.45 -20.54
N ALA A 285 -7.07 -2.26 -21.60
CA ALA A 285 -6.05 -2.17 -22.64
C ALA A 285 -5.99 -0.77 -23.27
N ARG A 286 -7.16 -0.16 -23.55
CA ARG A 286 -7.20 1.21 -24.08
C ARG A 286 -6.70 2.24 -23.06
N ALA A 287 -7.06 2.08 -21.79
CA ALA A 287 -6.58 2.94 -20.72
C ALA A 287 -5.04 2.88 -20.60
N VAL A 288 -4.44 1.68 -20.67
CA VAL A 288 -2.98 1.51 -20.68
C VAL A 288 -2.34 2.25 -21.86
N GLU A 289 -2.92 2.18 -23.07
CA GLU A 289 -2.40 2.92 -24.23
C GLU A 289 -2.48 4.44 -24.05
N THR A 290 -3.53 4.96 -23.39
CA THR A 290 -3.65 6.38 -23.05
C THR A 290 -2.59 6.78 -22.02
N VAL A 291 -2.45 6.00 -20.95
CA VAL A 291 -1.47 6.26 -19.88
C VAL A 291 -0.05 6.25 -20.41
N GLU A 292 0.37 5.25 -21.18
CA GLU A 292 1.73 5.18 -21.72
C GLU A 292 2.02 6.31 -22.73
N ARG A 293 1.00 6.82 -23.43
CA ARG A 293 1.16 7.97 -24.32
C ARG A 293 1.42 9.26 -23.55
N ASN A 294 0.71 9.46 -22.44
CA ASN A 294 0.84 10.64 -21.59
C ASN A 294 2.05 10.56 -20.64
N HIS A 295 2.48 9.34 -20.33
CA HIS A 295 3.59 9.03 -19.43
C HIS A 295 4.53 8.01 -20.10
N PRO A 296 5.35 8.44 -21.07
CA PRO A 296 6.25 7.53 -21.81
C PRO A 296 7.27 6.82 -20.90
N ASP A 297 7.60 7.41 -19.77
CA ASP A 297 8.45 6.81 -18.73
C ASP A 297 7.76 5.63 -18.03
N LEU A 298 6.47 5.40 -18.19
CA LEU A 298 5.75 4.23 -17.62
C LEU A 298 5.53 3.11 -18.66
N VAL A 299 6.16 3.20 -19.84
CA VAL A 299 6.00 2.21 -20.91
C VAL A 299 6.41 0.80 -20.46
N GLY A 300 5.61 -0.19 -20.86
CA GLY A 300 5.94 -1.59 -20.61
C GLY A 300 5.09 -2.57 -21.41
N GLY A 301 4.95 -3.77 -20.86
CA GLY A 301 4.16 -4.86 -21.40
C GLY A 301 2.68 -4.73 -21.07
N LEU A 302 1.84 -5.12 -22.02
CA LEU A 302 0.41 -5.34 -21.83
C LEU A 302 0.02 -6.67 -22.48
N GLY A 303 -0.45 -7.59 -21.66
CA GLY A 303 -1.03 -8.86 -22.09
C GLY A 303 -2.53 -8.85 -21.83
N THR A 304 -3.32 -9.36 -22.78
CA THR A 304 -4.78 -9.44 -22.62
C THR A 304 -5.24 -10.88 -22.60
N TYR A 305 -5.97 -11.27 -21.55
CA TYR A 305 -6.47 -12.62 -21.33
C TYR A 305 -7.98 -12.56 -21.16
N ARG A 306 -8.72 -13.12 -22.12
CA ARG A 306 -10.19 -12.96 -22.21
C ARG A 306 -10.97 -14.23 -21.90
N GLY A 307 -10.30 -15.37 -21.74
CA GLY A 307 -10.93 -16.65 -21.47
C GLY A 307 -10.95 -16.98 -19.98
N GLY A 308 -11.94 -17.79 -19.56
CA GLY A 308 -12.07 -18.25 -18.18
C GLY A 308 -12.30 -17.09 -17.21
N SER A 309 -11.29 -16.78 -16.40
CA SER A 309 -11.23 -15.61 -15.51
C SER A 309 -10.38 -14.53 -16.21
N PRO A 310 -11.00 -13.50 -16.83
CA PRO A 310 -10.28 -12.52 -17.63
C PRO A 310 -9.41 -11.60 -16.78
N TYR A 311 -8.24 -11.20 -17.31
CA TYR A 311 -7.36 -10.22 -16.70
C TYR A 311 -6.46 -9.52 -17.74
N ALA A 312 -5.90 -8.39 -17.34
CA ALA A 312 -4.86 -7.68 -18.06
C ALA A 312 -3.53 -7.81 -17.31
N HIS A 313 -2.51 -8.34 -17.97
CA HIS A 313 -1.13 -8.20 -17.51
C HIS A 313 -0.68 -6.77 -17.81
N ILE A 314 -0.14 -6.07 -16.82
CA ILE A 314 0.43 -4.73 -16.96
C ILE A 314 1.81 -4.70 -16.29
N ASP A 315 2.83 -4.19 -16.98
CA ASP A 315 4.15 -3.98 -16.39
C ASP A 315 4.82 -2.67 -16.83
N VAL A 316 5.94 -2.34 -16.19
CA VAL A 316 6.76 -1.14 -16.46
C VAL A 316 8.19 -1.48 -16.90
N ARG A 317 8.35 -2.53 -17.72
CA ARG A 317 9.66 -3.05 -18.18
C ARG A 317 10.52 -2.09 -19.01
N GLY A 318 10.06 -0.85 -19.23
CA GLY A 318 10.77 0.20 -19.97
C GLY A 318 10.75 0.05 -21.48
N ARG A 319 10.05 -0.97 -22.01
CA ARG A 319 9.85 -1.16 -23.46
C ARG A 319 8.46 -1.71 -23.74
N ARG A 320 7.87 -1.24 -24.84
CA ARG A 320 6.56 -1.68 -25.29
C ARG A 320 6.57 -3.17 -25.67
N ALA A 321 5.65 -3.93 -25.11
CA ALA A 321 5.36 -5.32 -25.53
C ALA A 321 3.84 -5.57 -25.49
N ARG A 322 3.29 -6.28 -26.47
CA ARG A 322 1.85 -6.55 -26.58
C ARG A 322 1.59 -8.00 -26.97
N TRP A 323 0.67 -8.65 -26.27
CA TRP A 323 0.29 -10.02 -26.59
C TRP A 323 -1.16 -10.33 -26.15
N GLN A 324 -1.67 -11.44 -26.68
CA GLN A 324 -2.96 -12.03 -26.32
C GLN A 324 -2.68 -13.47 -25.89
N GLY A 325 -3.30 -13.94 -24.80
CA GLY A 325 -2.97 -15.24 -24.19
C GLY A 325 -4.12 -16.23 -24.08
#